data_AF-A0A167Q078-F1
#
_entry.id   AF-A0A167Q078-F1
#
_cell.length_a   1.000
_cell.length_b   1.000
_cell.length_c   1.000
_cell.angle_alpha   90.00
_cell.angle_beta   90.00
_cell.angle_gamma   90.00
#
_symmetry.space_group_name_H-M   'P 1'
#
loop_
_entity.id
_entity.type
_entity.pdbx_description
1 polymer ?
#
loop_
_entity_poly.entity_id
_entity_poly.type
_entity_poly.pdbx_seq_one_letter_code
_entity_poly.pdbx_strand_id
1 'polypeptide(L)'
;MQIWHVTPFALLVLGKPQAPAPPPKNSSSPSAPPGAPPVPPPSTPPATPTPSGSPTPAPKGPICECGYTYCASVLKAMKAPWSNKELAEAYCKTPNASCPNGKPSTNVDNALYVCLCEKADQKTGTHLDLLCGCDKCLVVGPDFRGRCETPCSPGSHK
;
A
#
# COMPACT_ATOMS: atom_id res chain seq x y z
N MET A 1 22.41 59.69 -15.67
CA MET A 1 21.38 60.07 -16.67
C MET A 1 20.36 58.96 -16.69
N GLN A 2 19.22 59.17 -16.03
CA GLN A 2 17.90 59.45 -16.63
C GLN A 2 17.25 58.20 -17.27
N ILE A 3 15.96 57.88 -17.17
CA ILE A 3 14.79 58.18 -16.33
C ILE A 3 13.70 57.24 -16.95
N TRP A 4 12.98 56.49 -16.10
CA TRP A 4 11.55 56.09 -16.14
C TRP A 4 10.86 55.61 -17.44
N HIS A 5 10.03 54.55 -17.34
CA HIS A 5 8.55 54.55 -17.37
C HIS A 5 8.06 53.21 -16.74
N VAL A 6 7.39 53.22 -15.58
CA VAL A 6 5.92 53.18 -15.34
C VAL A 6 5.28 51.75 -15.48
N THR A 7 4.79 51.28 -14.33
CA THR A 7 3.95 50.13 -13.90
C THR A 7 2.55 50.08 -14.57
N PRO A 8 1.56 49.22 -14.17
CA PRO A 8 1.48 47.83 -13.64
C PRO A 8 0.33 46.99 -14.29
N PHE A 9 0.27 45.66 -14.11
CA PHE A 9 -0.99 44.85 -14.09
C PHE A 9 -0.66 43.56 -13.31
N ALA A 10 -1.12 43.40 -12.07
CA ALA A 10 -2.42 42.85 -11.64
C ALA A 10 -2.35 41.36 -11.25
N LEU A 11 -2.20 41.15 -9.93
CA LEU A 11 -2.86 40.20 -9.02
C LEU A 11 -3.33 38.80 -9.49
N LEU A 12 -2.89 37.81 -8.69
CA LEU A 12 -3.55 36.57 -8.22
C LEU A 12 -3.82 35.50 -9.31
N VAL A 13 -3.50 34.21 -9.13
CA VAL A 13 -4.13 33.27 -8.20
C VAL A 13 -3.23 32.02 -8.00
N LEU A 14 -3.34 31.42 -6.81
CA LEU A 14 -2.74 30.17 -6.35
C LEU A 14 -2.75 29.02 -7.38
N GLY A 15 -1.56 28.59 -7.81
CA GLY A 15 -1.38 27.31 -8.50
C GLY A 15 -1.45 26.14 -7.52
N LYS A 16 -2.58 25.44 -7.52
CA LYS A 16 -2.77 24.13 -6.88
C LYS A 16 -2.06 23.06 -7.73
N PRO A 17 -1.15 22.22 -7.20
CA PRO A 17 -0.68 21.06 -7.95
C PRO A 17 -1.85 20.08 -8.11
N GLN A 18 -2.47 20.04 -9.29
CA GLN A 18 -3.41 18.99 -9.65
C GLN A 18 -2.61 17.72 -10.00
N ALA A 19 -2.98 16.61 -9.38
CA ALA A 19 -2.52 15.28 -9.72
C ALA A 19 -2.91 14.93 -11.18
N PRO A 20 -2.18 14.02 -11.85
CA PRO A 20 -2.49 13.60 -13.22
C PRO A 20 -3.91 13.02 -13.34
N ALA A 21 -4.64 13.46 -14.36
CA ALA A 21 -5.93 12.90 -14.73
C ALA A 21 -5.80 11.46 -15.25
N PRO A 22 -6.83 10.59 -15.06
CA PRO A 22 -6.86 9.28 -15.71
C PRO A 22 -6.97 9.42 -17.24
N PRO A 23 -6.46 8.43 -18.02
CA PRO A 23 -6.34 8.52 -19.47
C PRO A 23 -7.71 8.63 -20.18
N PRO A 24 -7.74 9.25 -21.38
CA PRO A 24 -8.98 9.59 -22.08
C PRO A 24 -9.76 8.35 -22.49
N LYS A 25 -11.07 8.34 -22.23
CA LYS A 25 -11.99 7.39 -22.85
C LYS A 25 -12.11 7.76 -24.33
N ASN A 26 -11.44 6.98 -25.18
CA ASN A 26 -11.69 6.99 -26.61
C ASN A 26 -13.17 6.65 -26.85
N SER A 27 -13.94 7.62 -27.32
CA SER A 27 -15.30 7.40 -27.82
C SER A 27 -15.35 7.98 -29.23
N SER A 28 -14.84 7.22 -30.19
CA SER A 28 -15.12 7.46 -31.59
C SER A 28 -16.47 6.83 -31.91
N SER A 29 -17.54 7.61 -31.92
CA SER A 29 -18.79 7.21 -32.58
C SER A 29 -18.94 8.05 -33.85
N PRO A 30 -19.15 7.46 -35.04
CA PRO A 30 -19.39 8.21 -36.27
C PRO A 30 -20.72 8.98 -36.17
N SER A 31 -20.69 10.29 -36.42
CA SER A 31 -21.91 11.10 -36.49
C SER A 31 -22.82 10.64 -37.63
N ALA A 32 -24.04 10.23 -37.32
CA ALA A 32 -25.10 9.99 -38.30
C ALA A 32 -25.77 11.33 -38.72
N PRO A 33 -26.35 11.44 -39.93
CA PRO A 33 -26.96 12.68 -40.43
C PRO A 33 -28.27 13.03 -39.70
N PRO A 34 -28.70 14.30 -39.70
CA PRO A 34 -29.91 14.75 -38.99
C PRO A 34 -31.17 14.23 -39.69
N GLY A 35 -32.03 13.49 -38.97
CA GLY A 35 -33.40 13.19 -39.44
C GLY A 35 -34.00 11.82 -39.10
N ALA A 36 -33.29 10.91 -38.44
CA ALA A 36 -33.86 9.61 -38.08
C ALA A 36 -34.69 9.67 -36.78
N PRO A 37 -35.86 8.99 -36.68
CA PRO A 37 -36.62 8.89 -35.43
C PRO A 37 -35.81 8.17 -34.34
N PRO A 38 -36.05 8.47 -33.05
CA PRO A 38 -35.24 7.91 -31.96
C PRO A 38 -35.40 6.38 -31.89
N VAL A 39 -34.26 5.68 -31.96
CA VAL A 39 -34.19 4.23 -31.75
C VAL A 39 -34.30 3.97 -30.24
N PRO A 40 -35.16 3.05 -29.77
CA PRO A 40 -35.23 2.70 -28.36
C PRO A 40 -33.89 2.13 -27.87
N PRO A 41 -33.50 2.36 -26.60
CA PRO A 41 -32.25 1.87 -26.07
C PRO A 41 -32.20 0.33 -26.09
N PRO A 42 -31.04 -0.28 -26.35
CA PRO A 42 -30.90 -1.74 -26.27
C PRO A 42 -31.13 -2.19 -24.83
N SER A 43 -32.00 -3.19 -24.65
CA SER A 43 -32.22 -3.86 -23.38
C SER A 43 -30.91 -4.50 -22.90
N THR A 44 -30.34 -4.00 -21.81
CA THR A 44 -29.22 -4.64 -21.12
C THR A 44 -29.66 -6.01 -20.61
N PRO A 45 -28.97 -7.11 -20.95
CA PRO A 45 -29.22 -8.40 -20.30
C PRO A 45 -28.88 -8.29 -18.80
N PRO A 46 -29.58 -9.02 -17.91
CA PRO A 46 -29.29 -9.01 -16.48
C PRO A 46 -27.83 -9.38 -16.22
N ALA A 47 -27.16 -8.60 -15.37
CA ALA A 47 -25.83 -8.92 -14.89
C ALA A 47 -25.84 -10.31 -14.23
N THR A 48 -25.10 -11.25 -14.80
CA THR A 48 -24.83 -12.54 -14.16
C THR A 48 -24.03 -12.25 -12.88
N PRO A 49 -24.47 -12.70 -11.69
CA PRO A 49 -23.67 -12.54 -10.50
C PRO A 49 -22.36 -13.33 -10.68
N THR A 50 -21.23 -12.64 -10.56
CA THR A 50 -19.91 -13.27 -10.40
C THR A 50 -20.01 -14.29 -9.26
N PRO A 51 -19.48 -15.52 -9.42
CA PRO A 51 -19.50 -16.47 -8.32
C PRO A 51 -18.67 -15.87 -7.19
N SER A 52 -19.38 -15.48 -6.13
CA SER A 52 -18.77 -15.09 -4.86
C SER A 52 -17.95 -16.29 -4.41
N GLY A 53 -16.63 -16.17 -4.53
CA GLY A 53 -15.71 -17.20 -4.06
C GLY A 53 -16.09 -17.55 -2.62
N SER A 54 -16.35 -18.83 -2.39
CA SER A 54 -16.73 -19.35 -1.08
C SER A 54 -15.80 -18.77 -0.02
N PRO A 55 -16.32 -18.27 1.12
CA PRO A 55 -15.48 -17.70 2.17
C PRO A 55 -14.52 -18.81 2.62
N THR A 56 -13.26 -18.70 2.23
CA THR A 56 -12.21 -19.57 2.75
C THR A 56 -12.24 -19.38 4.26
N PRO A 57 -12.29 -20.47 5.06
CA PRO A 57 -12.29 -20.35 6.51
C PRO A 57 -11.16 -19.43 6.95
N ALA A 58 -11.50 -18.41 7.75
CA ALA A 58 -10.49 -17.50 8.28
C ALA A 58 -9.39 -18.35 8.97
N PRO A 59 -8.10 -18.12 8.67
CA PRO A 59 -7.02 -18.86 9.30
C PRO A 59 -7.17 -18.77 10.82
N LYS A 60 -7.06 -19.92 11.50
CA LYS A 60 -6.98 -19.95 12.96
C LYS A 60 -5.57 -19.54 13.36
N GLY A 61 -5.37 -18.25 13.59
CA GLY A 61 -4.06 -17.70 13.95
C GLY A 61 -3.94 -16.22 13.62
N PRO A 62 -2.79 -15.62 13.91
CA PRO A 62 -2.53 -14.25 13.52
C PRO A 62 -2.47 -14.14 12.00
N ILE A 63 -3.03 -13.06 11.46
CA ILE A 63 -3.09 -12.78 10.02
C ILE A 63 -2.51 -11.40 9.73
N CYS A 64 -2.17 -11.17 8.46
CA CYS A 64 -1.77 -9.87 7.93
C CYS A 64 -2.32 -9.71 6.51
N GLU A 65 -2.45 -8.48 5.99
CA GLU A 65 -2.85 -8.27 4.59
C GLU A 65 -1.64 -8.44 3.67
N CYS A 66 -1.81 -9.20 2.59
CA CYS A 66 -0.74 -9.53 1.65
C CYS A 66 -0.09 -8.28 1.06
N GLY A 67 1.25 -8.23 1.06
CA GLY A 67 2.04 -7.15 0.49
C GLY A 67 2.09 -5.87 1.33
N TYR A 68 1.44 -5.83 2.49
CA TYR A 68 1.53 -4.70 3.41
C TYR A 68 2.73 -4.82 4.33
N THR A 69 3.26 -3.66 4.71
CA THR A 69 4.34 -3.54 5.68
C THR A 69 3.79 -3.10 7.03
N TYR A 70 4.28 -3.74 8.08
CA TYR A 70 3.79 -3.54 9.44
C TYR A 70 4.94 -3.36 10.41
N CYS A 71 4.82 -2.33 11.26
CA CYS A 71 5.57 -2.33 12.51
C CYS A 71 5.03 -3.45 13.41
N ALA A 72 5.92 -4.12 14.14
CA ALA A 72 5.55 -5.16 15.11
C ALA A 72 4.43 -4.72 16.08
N SER A 73 4.49 -3.47 16.54
CA SER A 73 3.47 -2.87 17.40
C SER A 73 2.06 -2.91 16.78
N VAL A 74 1.92 -2.74 15.47
CA VAL A 74 0.63 -2.84 14.77
C VAL A 74 0.16 -4.29 14.72
N LEU A 75 1.05 -5.23 14.39
CA LEU A 75 0.76 -6.66 14.34
C LEU A 75 0.26 -7.19 15.70
N LYS A 76 0.80 -6.65 16.80
CA LYS A 76 0.37 -6.96 18.17
C LYS A 76 -0.96 -6.33 18.56
N ALA A 77 -1.40 -5.29 17.86
CA ALA A 77 -2.65 -4.58 18.11
C ALA A 77 -3.80 -4.99 17.17
N MET A 78 -3.56 -5.92 16.26
CA MET A 78 -4.59 -6.44 15.35
C MET A 78 -5.64 -7.27 16.09
N LYS A 79 -6.80 -7.45 15.45
CA LYS A 79 -7.87 -8.32 15.96
C LYS A 79 -7.40 -9.75 16.26
N ALA A 80 -6.51 -10.28 15.43
CA ALA A 80 -5.79 -11.52 15.66
C ALA A 80 -4.31 -11.16 15.86
N PRO A 81 -3.88 -10.88 17.10
CA PRO A 81 -2.58 -10.30 17.36
C PRO A 81 -1.47 -11.34 17.21
N TRP A 82 -0.34 -10.89 16.66
CA TRP A 82 0.91 -11.66 16.66
C TRP A 82 1.58 -11.58 18.03
N SER A 83 2.09 -12.70 18.53
CA SER A 83 2.86 -12.74 19.77
C SER A 83 4.33 -12.34 19.55
N ASN A 84 5.03 -11.89 20.60
CA ASN A 84 6.47 -11.62 20.51
C ASN A 84 7.28 -12.84 20.06
N LYS A 85 6.83 -14.05 20.41
CA LYS A 85 7.49 -15.29 19.98
C LYS A 85 7.39 -15.48 18.47
N GLU A 86 6.19 -15.32 17.91
CA GLU A 86 5.96 -15.47 16.47
C GLU A 86 6.70 -14.38 15.68
N LEU A 87 6.73 -13.15 16.18
CA LEU A 87 7.47 -12.05 15.56
C LEU A 87 8.98 -12.27 15.61
N ALA A 88 9.52 -12.74 16.74
CA ALA A 88 10.94 -13.06 16.88
C ALA A 88 11.34 -14.25 15.99
N GLU A 89 10.45 -15.23 15.85
CA GLU A 89 10.64 -16.36 14.96
C GLU A 89 10.65 -15.91 13.49
N ALA A 90 9.66 -15.11 13.06
CA ALA A 90 9.62 -14.51 11.73
C ALA A 90 10.89 -13.69 11.44
N TYR A 91 11.34 -12.89 12.42
CA TYR A 91 12.58 -12.13 12.34
C TYR A 91 13.75 -13.05 11.96
N CYS A 92 13.98 -14.11 12.75
CA CYS A 92 15.16 -14.96 12.58
C CYS A 92 15.03 -16.00 11.47
N LYS A 93 13.82 -16.31 11.00
CA LYS A 93 13.60 -17.13 9.80
C LYS A 93 13.86 -16.37 8.51
N THR A 94 13.85 -15.03 8.56
CA THR A 94 14.09 -14.22 7.36
C THR A 94 15.54 -14.37 6.90
N PRO A 95 15.79 -14.68 5.62
CA PRO A 95 17.15 -14.81 5.09
C PRO A 95 17.99 -13.56 5.35
N ASN A 96 19.25 -13.77 5.76
CA ASN A 96 20.22 -12.70 6.09
C ASN A 96 19.82 -11.81 7.28
N ALA A 97 18.79 -12.17 8.05
CA ALA A 97 18.50 -11.46 9.29
C ALA A 97 19.61 -11.71 10.33
N SER A 98 20.04 -10.64 10.99
CA SER A 98 21.02 -10.75 12.07
C SER A 98 20.37 -11.37 13.31
N CYS A 99 20.59 -12.67 13.52
CA CYS A 99 20.09 -13.41 14.67
C CYS A 99 21.18 -14.22 15.39
N PRO A 100 22.10 -13.56 16.12
CA PRO A 100 23.10 -14.25 16.92
C PRO A 100 22.40 -15.13 17.96
N ASN A 101 22.81 -16.40 18.03
CA ASN A 101 22.23 -17.40 18.94
C ASN A 101 20.72 -17.59 18.78
N GLY A 102 20.17 -17.36 17.58
CA GLY A 102 18.75 -17.55 17.29
C GLY A 102 17.83 -16.49 17.90
N LYS A 103 18.37 -15.32 18.29
CA LYS A 103 17.59 -14.20 18.82
C LYS A 103 17.74 -12.95 17.94
N PRO A 104 16.68 -12.14 17.76
CA PRO A 104 16.79 -10.87 17.04
C PRO A 104 17.90 -9.98 17.60
N SER A 105 18.74 -9.41 16.72
CA SER A 105 19.81 -8.49 17.15
C SER A 105 19.29 -7.15 17.65
N THR A 106 18.09 -6.76 17.22
CA THR A 106 17.42 -5.53 17.63
C THR A 106 16.14 -5.86 18.39
N ASN A 107 15.50 -4.84 18.97
CA ASN A 107 14.21 -5.03 19.63
C ASN A 107 13.13 -5.44 18.62
N VAL A 108 12.50 -6.60 18.85
CA VAL A 108 11.44 -7.14 17.99
C VAL A 108 10.21 -6.23 17.93
N ASP A 109 9.91 -5.49 19.01
CA ASP A 109 8.77 -4.56 19.08
C ASP A 109 8.90 -3.36 18.13
N ASN A 110 10.13 -3.07 17.69
CA ASN A 110 10.44 -2.00 16.76
C ASN A 110 10.75 -2.52 15.36
N ALA A 111 10.66 -3.82 15.11
CA ALA A 111 10.96 -4.37 13.79
C ALA A 111 9.85 -4.03 12.76
N LEU A 112 10.27 -3.91 11.50
CA LEU A 112 9.42 -3.72 10.34
C LEU A 112 9.35 -5.02 9.55
N TYR A 113 8.13 -5.51 9.34
CA TYR A 113 7.84 -6.74 8.60
C TYR A 113 7.06 -6.45 7.32
N VAL A 114 7.12 -7.37 6.37
CA VAL A 114 6.21 -7.47 5.23
C VAL A 114 5.40 -8.75 5.34
N CYS A 115 4.11 -8.68 5.03
CA CYS A 115 3.25 -9.85 4.92
C CYS A 115 3.42 -10.50 3.55
N LEU A 116 3.91 -11.74 3.54
CA LEU A 116 4.05 -12.54 2.33
C LEU A 116 2.87 -13.49 2.16
N CYS A 117 2.56 -13.79 0.91
CA CYS A 117 1.45 -14.67 0.54
C CYS A 117 1.90 -15.68 -0.51
N GLU A 118 1.31 -16.87 -0.44
CA GLU A 118 1.69 -18.00 -1.31
C GLU A 118 1.16 -17.83 -2.73
N LYS A 119 0.04 -17.09 -2.88
CA LYS A 119 -0.64 -16.87 -4.16
C LYS A 119 -0.84 -15.38 -4.41
N ALA A 120 -0.81 -14.98 -5.69
CA ALA A 120 -0.95 -13.59 -6.11
C ALA A 120 -2.30 -12.96 -5.72
N ASP A 121 -3.40 -13.72 -5.82
CA ASP A 121 -4.76 -13.24 -5.53
C ASP A 121 -5.17 -13.39 -4.05
N GLN A 122 -4.26 -13.85 -3.19
CA GLN A 122 -4.51 -14.01 -1.77
C GLN A 122 -4.59 -12.62 -1.13
N LYS A 123 -5.63 -12.38 -0.30
CA LYS A 123 -5.81 -11.10 0.39
C LYS A 123 -5.10 -11.04 1.73
N THR A 124 -5.12 -12.16 2.46
CA THR A 124 -4.53 -12.27 3.80
C THR A 124 -3.48 -13.36 3.85
N GLY A 125 -2.35 -13.08 4.50
CA GLY A 125 -1.26 -14.02 4.74
C GLY A 125 -1.11 -14.37 6.21
N THR A 126 -0.33 -15.41 6.46
CA THR A 126 0.12 -15.86 7.79
C THR A 126 1.65 -15.95 7.86
N HIS A 127 2.34 -15.37 6.87
CA HIS A 127 3.80 -15.38 6.78
C HIS A 127 4.31 -13.95 6.83
N LEU A 128 5.25 -13.69 7.74
CA LEU A 128 5.95 -12.41 7.84
C LEU A 128 7.42 -12.62 7.52
N ASP A 129 7.96 -11.72 6.71
CA ASP A 129 9.40 -11.56 6.53
C ASP A 129 9.85 -10.22 7.12
N LEU A 130 11.02 -10.22 7.71
CA LEU A 130 11.67 -9.03 8.21
C LEU A 130 12.15 -8.18 7.04
N LEU A 131 11.64 -6.95 6.95
CA LEU A 131 12.28 -5.94 6.11
C LEU A 131 13.46 -5.31 6.83
N CYS A 132 13.32 -5.07 8.13
CA CYS A 132 14.37 -4.46 8.92
C CYS A 132 14.14 -4.53 10.44
N GLY A 133 15.22 -4.72 11.20
CA GLY A 133 15.24 -4.44 12.63
C GLY A 133 15.48 -2.95 12.87
N CYS A 134 14.44 -2.20 13.25
CA CYS A 134 14.58 -0.77 13.55
C CYS A 134 14.93 -0.54 15.02
N ASP A 135 15.57 0.59 15.33
CA ASP A 135 15.56 1.16 16.69
C ASP A 135 14.16 1.68 17.05
N LYS A 136 13.46 2.25 16.07
CA LYS A 136 12.09 2.75 16.19
C LYS A 136 11.34 2.60 14.86
N CYS A 137 10.13 2.09 14.92
CA CYS A 137 9.23 1.94 13.77
C CYS A 137 8.09 2.95 13.86
N LEU A 138 7.87 3.67 12.76
CA LEU A 138 6.90 4.74 12.64
C LEU A 138 5.72 4.30 11.79
N VAL A 139 4.53 4.61 12.28
CA VAL A 139 3.24 4.41 11.60
C VAL A 139 2.54 5.76 11.59
N VAL A 140 2.97 6.64 10.69
CA VAL A 140 2.47 8.02 10.61
C VAL A 140 1.96 8.31 9.20
N GLY A 141 0.99 9.23 9.10
CA GLY A 141 0.34 9.60 7.85
C GLY A 141 1.31 10.15 6.78
N PRO A 142 0.84 10.25 5.52
CA PRO A 142 -0.56 10.06 5.09
C PRO A 142 -0.97 8.59 4.89
N ASP A 143 -0.03 7.68 4.62
CA ASP A 143 -0.33 6.29 4.24
C ASP A 143 -0.37 5.31 5.41
N PHE A 144 0.06 5.72 6.61
CA PHE A 144 0.15 4.88 7.81
C PHE A 144 0.87 3.54 7.60
N ARG A 145 1.79 3.49 6.61
CA ARG A 145 2.64 2.33 6.38
C ARG A 145 3.79 2.33 7.39
N GLY A 146 4.11 1.14 7.89
CA GLY A 146 5.26 0.95 8.76
C GLY A 146 6.54 1.30 8.02
N ARG A 147 7.42 2.07 8.68
CA ARG A 147 8.79 2.36 8.23
C ARG A 147 9.68 2.57 9.44
N CYS A 148 10.96 2.23 9.34
CA CYS A 148 11.91 2.61 10.37
C CYS A 148 12.13 4.13 10.36
N GLU A 149 12.36 4.72 11.54
CA GLU A 149 12.73 6.14 11.65
C GLU A 149 14.08 6.42 10.98
N THR A 150 15.05 5.56 11.27
CA THR A 150 16.34 5.55 10.59
C THR A 150 16.28 4.60 9.40
N PRO A 151 16.79 4.97 8.22
CA PRO A 151 16.87 4.07 7.09
C PRO A 151 17.64 2.80 7.45
N CYS A 152 17.08 1.67 7.06
CA CYS A 152 17.73 0.39 7.20
C CYS A 152 18.90 0.33 6.24
N SER A 153 20.10 0.16 6.78
CA SER A 153 21.24 -0.12 5.92
C SER A 153 21.05 -1.55 5.38
N PRO A 154 21.02 -1.75 4.05
CA PRO A 154 21.20 -3.09 3.51
C PRO A 154 22.55 -3.59 4.06
N GLY A 155 22.54 -4.72 4.76
CA GLY A 155 23.63 -5.12 5.65
C GLY A 155 25.01 -4.92 5.02
N SER A 156 25.83 -4.06 5.63
CA SER A 156 27.28 -4.13 5.46
C SER A 156 27.76 -5.34 6.25
N HIS A 157 27.57 -6.53 5.68
CA HIS A 157 28.29 -7.72 6.13
C HIS A 157 29.72 -7.60 5.61
N LYS A 158 30.67 -7.48 6.53
CA LYS A 158 32.08 -7.73 6.26
C LYS A 158 32.39 -9.18 6.63
#